data_AF-A0A2V9CEP5-F1
#
_entry.id   AF-A0A2V9CEP5-F1
#
_cell.length_a   1.000
_cell.length_b   1.000
_cell.length_c   1.000
_cell.angle_alpha   90.00
_cell.angle_beta   90.00
_cell.angle_gamma   90.00
#
_symmetry.space_group_name_H-M   'P 1'
#
loop_
_entity.id
_entity.type
_entity.pdbx_description
1 polymer ?
#
loop_
_entity_poly.entity_id
_entity_poly.type
_entity_poly.pdbx_seq_one_letter_code
_entity_poly.pdbx_strand_id
1 'polypeptide(L)'
;MPFALAIFVSAFLLFQVQLLFGKEVLPLFGGASAVWTVCVFVFQVLFLAGYGYSHGLATWLTLRKQIIVHGTLLGASAIFITVLTYIRSSPIGSGANSQPQPGANPTWTIAEFLICRIGLPFFLLSATSPLMQHWFAQAGTNRSPYRLYALSNAGSVLGLLSYPFLVEPHVGLGLQRWAWAVGYGLFLVCYYFSAQSAVRSMPPAALKQEFAPNLRPSGSAVGWPLRLLWIGLAGCASVLLLATTNLICQDMAVNPFLWVLQLGLYLLSFIVCFESDRWYRRDIFYPAFVVTVALGIVISLPNTAYSFMMQLAAYSAVLFTGCMVCHGEAARTRPRSESLTVFYLCMATGGAAGGVAVSLMAPWIFPDYWEYPLALLGCIAVLLSASARERSSWWYRGQASLALLILAGAALLAPAVLSPLWQEGARLPRSIGLYARGRRFWSATHPESSWRCSPPAC
;
A
#
# COMPACT_ATOMS: atom_id res chain seq x y z
N MET A 1 -25.32 1.30 -7.44
CA MET A 1 -25.09 2.55 -6.69
C MET A 1 -24.75 2.31 -5.22
N PRO A 2 -25.52 1.56 -4.40
CA PRO A 2 -25.25 1.50 -2.95
C PRO A 2 -23.87 0.91 -2.62
N PHE A 3 -23.51 -0.23 -3.24
CA PHE A 3 -22.18 -0.84 -3.08
C PHE A 3 -21.04 0.10 -3.48
N ALA A 4 -21.20 0.82 -4.59
CA ALA A 4 -20.18 1.74 -5.10
C ALA A 4 -19.91 2.88 -4.13
N LEU A 5 -20.96 3.48 -3.57
CA LEU A 5 -20.85 4.56 -2.59
C LEU A 5 -20.19 4.06 -1.29
N ALA A 6 -20.62 2.91 -0.77
CA ALA A 6 -20.03 2.33 0.44
C ALA A 6 -18.53 2.06 0.29
N ILE A 7 -18.13 1.44 -0.84
CA ILE A 7 -16.73 1.15 -1.17
C ILE A 7 -15.90 2.43 -1.30
N PHE A 8 -16.43 3.43 -2.00
CA PHE A 8 -15.75 4.70 -2.20
C PHE A 8 -15.53 5.45 -0.88
N VAL A 9 -16.59 5.62 -0.08
CA VAL A 9 -16.53 6.33 1.20
C VAL A 9 -15.63 5.57 2.17
N SER A 10 -15.70 4.24 2.25
CA SER A 10 -14.82 3.47 3.13
C SER A 10 -13.35 3.62 2.76
N ALA A 11 -13.02 3.58 1.46
CA ALA A 11 -11.65 3.72 0.98
C ALA A 11 -11.08 5.13 1.17
N PHE A 12 -11.92 6.16 0.97
CA PHE A 12 -11.58 7.55 1.26
C PHE A 12 -11.26 7.75 2.75
N LEU A 13 -12.12 7.24 3.64
CA LEU A 13 -11.93 7.34 5.10
C LEU A 13 -10.69 6.58 5.59
N LEU A 14 -10.39 5.41 5.01
CA LEU A 14 -9.18 4.63 5.34
C LEU A 14 -7.90 5.40 5.05
N PHE A 15 -7.84 6.12 3.92
CA PHE A 15 -6.65 6.91 3.58
C PHE A 15 -6.55 8.18 4.44
N GLN A 16 -7.66 8.89 4.62
CA GLN A 16 -7.71 10.08 5.45
C GLN A 16 -7.28 9.81 6.89
N VAL A 17 -7.70 8.69 7.48
CA VAL A 17 -7.36 8.39 8.88
C VAL A 17 -5.89 8.04 9.08
N GLN A 18 -5.25 7.39 8.11
CA GLN A 18 -3.81 7.11 8.19
C GLN A 18 -3.00 8.40 8.22
N LEU A 19 -3.35 9.37 7.38
CA LEU A 19 -2.67 10.67 7.32
C LEU A 19 -2.95 11.52 8.57
N LEU A 20 -4.20 11.51 9.05
CA LEU A 20 -4.59 12.17 10.30
C LEU A 20 -3.79 11.66 11.50
N PHE A 21 -3.71 10.34 11.67
CA PHE A 21 -2.94 9.74 12.76
C PHE A 21 -1.43 9.89 12.57
N GLY A 22 -0.93 9.84 11.33
CA GLY A 22 0.48 10.13 11.03
C GLY A 22 0.88 11.51 11.52
N LYS A 23 0.06 12.53 11.24
CA LYS A 23 0.28 13.91 11.71
C LYS A 23 0.18 14.04 13.23
N GLU A 24 -0.76 13.31 13.84
CA GLU A 24 -1.03 13.40 15.27
C GLU A 24 0.06 12.74 16.13
N VAL A 25 0.56 11.58 15.71
CA VAL A 25 1.53 10.79 16.50
C VAL A 25 2.94 11.39 16.40
N LEU A 26 3.28 12.05 15.28
CA LEU A 26 4.61 12.61 15.03
C LEU A 26 5.13 13.55 16.14
N PRO A 27 4.39 14.59 16.59
CA PRO A 27 4.85 15.47 17.67
C PRO A 27 4.88 14.82 19.05
N LEU A 28 4.14 13.71 19.26
CA LEU A 28 4.04 13.04 20.56
C LEU A 28 5.23 12.12 20.85
N PHE A 29 5.81 11.49 19.83
CA PHE A 29 6.85 10.47 19.98
C PHE A 29 8.19 10.88 19.35
N GLY A 30 8.26 12.00 18.61
CA GLY A 30 9.46 12.45 17.92
C GLY A 30 9.85 11.50 16.79
N GLY A 31 11.17 11.34 16.53
CA GLY A 31 11.74 10.27 15.68
C GLY A 31 10.93 9.93 14.41
N ALA A 32 10.85 10.87 13.47
CA ALA A 32 9.91 10.83 12.34
C ALA A 32 9.89 9.49 11.57
N SER A 33 11.06 8.87 11.36
CA SER A 33 11.18 7.61 10.62
C SER A 33 10.70 6.38 11.41
N ALA A 34 11.00 6.31 12.71
CA ALA A 34 10.60 5.18 13.55
C ALA A 34 9.09 5.18 13.80
N VAL A 35 8.53 6.35 14.13
CA VAL A 35 7.08 6.53 14.30
C VAL A 35 6.33 6.13 13.04
N TRP A 36 6.77 6.64 11.89
CA TRP A 36 6.18 6.33 10.61
C TRP A 36 6.16 4.82 10.31
N THR A 37 7.29 4.15 10.54
CA THR A 37 7.43 2.71 10.29
C THR A 37 6.44 1.89 11.12
N VAL A 38 6.29 2.22 12.41
CA VAL A 38 5.34 1.54 13.29
C VAL A 38 3.89 1.80 12.87
N CYS A 39 3.56 3.05 12.51
CA CYS A 39 2.23 3.41 12.02
C CYS A 39 1.86 2.61 10.76
N VAL A 40 2.74 2.61 9.75
CA VAL A 40 2.53 1.86 8.51
C VAL A 40 2.38 0.38 8.80
N PHE A 41 3.23 -0.20 9.66
CA PHE A 41 3.15 -1.62 10.01
C PHE A 41 1.81 -1.99 10.66
N VAL A 42 1.35 -1.22 11.65
CA VAL A 42 0.07 -1.47 12.33
C VAL A 42 -1.11 -1.36 11.35
N PHE A 43 -1.15 -0.31 10.52
CA PHE A 43 -2.21 -0.16 9.51
C PHE A 43 -2.17 -1.28 8.46
N GLN A 44 -0.98 -1.73 8.06
CA GLN A 44 -0.84 -2.85 7.12
C GLN A 44 -1.37 -4.16 7.71
N VAL A 45 -1.07 -4.44 8.99
CA VAL A 45 -1.58 -5.61 9.71
C VAL A 45 -3.10 -5.55 9.83
N LEU A 46 -3.66 -4.40 10.24
CA LEU A 46 -5.11 -4.22 10.35
C LEU A 46 -5.81 -4.36 8.99
N PHE A 47 -5.21 -3.83 7.92
CA PHE A 47 -5.73 -3.93 6.56
C PHE A 47 -5.73 -5.38 6.08
N LEU A 48 -4.62 -6.11 6.29
CA LEU A 48 -4.53 -7.53 5.96
C LEU A 48 -5.52 -8.37 6.78
N ALA A 49 -5.67 -8.06 8.08
CA ALA A 49 -6.64 -8.71 8.95
C ALA A 49 -8.07 -8.48 8.47
N GLY A 50 -8.44 -7.26 8.05
CA GLY A 50 -9.76 -6.97 7.50
C GLY A 50 -10.04 -7.72 6.21
N TYR A 51 -9.05 -7.86 5.33
CA TYR A 51 -9.17 -8.69 4.12
C TYR A 51 -9.32 -10.17 4.47
N GLY A 52 -8.54 -10.68 5.43
CA GLY A 52 -8.66 -12.05 5.93
C GLY A 52 -10.03 -12.33 6.55
N TYR A 53 -10.54 -11.40 7.36
CA TYR A 53 -11.89 -11.44 7.92
C TYR A 53 -12.96 -11.45 6.83
N SER A 54 -12.86 -10.58 5.83
CA SER A 54 -13.81 -10.54 4.72
C SER A 54 -13.83 -11.85 3.92
N HIS A 55 -12.66 -12.47 3.75
CA HIS A 55 -12.52 -13.76 3.10
C HIS A 55 -13.18 -14.86 3.94
N GLY A 56 -12.89 -14.93 5.25
CA GLY A 56 -13.51 -15.89 6.17
C GLY A 56 -15.04 -15.77 6.23
N LEU A 57 -15.57 -14.54 6.26
CA LEU A 57 -17.01 -14.28 6.18
C LEU A 57 -17.61 -14.81 4.87
N ALA A 58 -16.96 -14.49 3.74
CA ALA A 58 -17.41 -14.89 2.42
C ALA A 58 -17.38 -16.41 2.20
N THR A 59 -16.45 -17.13 2.83
CA THR A 59 -16.30 -18.59 2.68
C THR A 59 -17.13 -19.39 3.65
N TRP A 60 -17.30 -18.94 4.89
CA TRP A 60 -17.89 -19.77 5.96
C TRP A 60 -19.35 -19.45 6.25
N LEU A 61 -19.82 -18.25 5.92
CA LEU A 61 -21.15 -17.79 6.31
C LEU A 61 -22.06 -17.53 5.11
N THR A 62 -23.36 -17.76 5.29
CA THR A 62 -24.41 -17.34 4.35
C THR A 62 -24.54 -15.81 4.32
N LEU A 63 -24.99 -15.21 3.21
CA LEU A 63 -25.16 -13.76 3.05
C LEU A 63 -25.86 -13.08 4.25
N ARG A 64 -26.97 -13.64 4.76
CA ARG A 64 -27.69 -13.08 5.93
C ARG A 64 -26.81 -13.04 7.18
N LYS A 65 -26.08 -14.12 7.47
CA LYS A 65 -25.13 -14.18 8.58
C LYS A 65 -23.96 -13.21 8.38
N GLN A 66 -23.46 -13.04 7.15
CA GLN A 66 -22.43 -12.06 6.84
C GLN A 66 -22.91 -10.62 7.17
N ILE A 67 -24.11 -10.26 6.74
CA ILE A 67 -24.73 -8.95 7.03
C ILE A 67 -24.92 -8.74 8.53
N ILE A 68 -25.39 -9.75 9.26
CA ILE A 68 -25.59 -9.66 10.71
C ILE A 68 -24.25 -9.51 11.43
N VAL A 69 -23.28 -10.39 11.17
CA VAL A 69 -21.98 -10.38 11.85
C VAL A 69 -21.23 -9.07 11.57
N HIS A 70 -21.14 -8.66 10.30
CA HIS A 70 -20.46 -7.41 9.96
C HIS A 70 -21.23 -6.18 10.47
N GLY A 71 -22.56 -6.20 10.38
CA GLY A 71 -23.43 -5.12 10.89
C GLY A 71 -23.34 -4.95 12.41
N THR A 72 -23.31 -6.04 13.17
CA THR A 72 -23.12 -6.01 14.62
C THR A 72 -21.75 -5.44 15.00
N LEU A 73 -20.69 -5.83 14.29
CA LEU A 73 -19.36 -5.29 14.53
C LEU A 73 -19.26 -3.80 14.15
N LEU A 74 -19.91 -3.38 13.06
CA LEU A 74 -20.02 -1.97 12.69
C LEU A 74 -20.78 -1.16 13.74
N GLY A 75 -21.87 -1.71 14.29
CA GLY A 75 -22.62 -1.12 15.40
C GLY A 75 -21.77 -1.01 16.68
N ALA A 76 -21.05 -2.07 17.03
CA ALA A 76 -20.10 -2.05 18.16
C ALA A 76 -18.99 -1.01 17.94
N SER A 77 -18.50 -0.85 16.71
CA SER A 77 -17.51 0.18 16.37
C SER A 77 -18.10 1.59 16.43
N ALA A 78 -19.37 1.79 16.10
CA ALA A 78 -20.03 3.08 16.27
C ALA A 78 -20.19 3.42 17.76
N ILE A 79 -20.61 2.45 18.58
CA ILE A 79 -20.67 2.61 20.04
C ILE A 79 -19.29 2.91 20.60
N PHE A 80 -18.25 2.22 20.13
CA PHE A 80 -16.86 2.47 20.51
C PHE A 80 -16.44 3.92 20.24
N ILE A 81 -16.72 4.46 19.04
CA ILE A 81 -16.46 5.88 18.71
C ILE A 81 -17.25 6.82 19.64
N THR A 82 -18.52 6.53 19.91
CA THR A 82 -19.34 7.34 20.82
C THR A 82 -18.81 7.32 22.25
N VAL A 83 -18.40 6.16 22.76
CA VAL A 83 -17.80 6.00 24.09
C VAL A 83 -16.48 6.76 24.17
N LEU A 84 -15.62 6.68 23.15
CA LEU A 84 -14.40 7.48 23.08
C LEU A 84 -14.70 8.99 23.09
N THR A 85 -15.72 9.41 22.34
CA THR A 85 -16.20 10.80 22.30
C THR A 85 -16.64 11.26 23.70
N TYR A 86 -17.40 10.43 24.42
CA TYR A 86 -17.90 10.75 25.75
C TYR A 86 -16.77 10.84 26.80
N ILE A 87 -15.84 9.88 26.80
CA ILE A 87 -14.78 9.81 27.81
C ILE A 87 -13.67 10.85 27.55
N ARG A 88 -13.39 11.19 26.29
CA ARG A 88 -12.21 11.96 25.89
C ARG A 88 -12.50 13.26 25.13
N SER A 89 -13.78 13.62 24.99
CA SER A 89 -14.25 14.78 24.22
C SER A 89 -13.79 14.80 22.75
N SER A 90 -13.36 13.64 22.23
CA SER A 90 -12.83 13.48 20.87
C SER A 90 -13.23 12.12 20.32
N PRO A 91 -13.77 12.04 19.08
CA PRO A 91 -14.29 10.78 18.55
C PRO A 91 -13.21 9.76 18.19
N ILE A 92 -12.05 10.24 17.74
CA ILE A 92 -10.87 9.44 17.43
C ILE A 92 -9.61 10.18 17.90
N GLY A 93 -8.49 9.48 18.02
CA GLY A 93 -7.20 10.07 18.42
C GLY A 93 -7.10 10.46 19.90
N SER A 94 -6.10 11.26 20.22
CA SER A 94 -5.75 11.73 21.55
C SER A 94 -6.71 12.83 22.03
N GLY A 95 -7.38 12.59 23.16
CA GLY A 95 -7.91 13.67 23.98
C GLY A 95 -6.74 14.46 24.60
N ALA A 96 -7.01 15.68 25.09
CA ALA A 96 -6.01 16.71 25.42
C ALA A 96 -4.82 16.31 26.32
N ASN A 97 -4.81 15.15 26.98
CA ASN A 97 -3.85 14.80 28.05
C ASN A 97 -3.22 13.39 27.94
N SER A 98 -2.79 12.92 26.77
CA SER A 98 -2.07 11.63 26.67
C SER A 98 -0.63 11.82 26.21
N GLN A 99 0.27 12.16 27.15
CA GLN A 99 1.71 12.09 26.94
C GLN A 99 2.20 10.65 27.16
N PRO A 100 3.15 10.13 26.35
CA PRO A 100 3.74 8.82 26.60
C PRO A 100 4.43 8.78 27.98
N GLN A 101 4.32 7.66 28.69
CA GLN A 101 5.03 7.49 29.97
C GLN A 101 6.55 7.50 29.75
N PRO A 102 7.34 8.20 30.58
CA PRO A 102 8.80 8.21 30.47
C PRO A 102 9.37 6.79 30.59
N GLY A 103 10.17 6.37 29.61
CA GLY A 103 10.86 5.06 29.61
C GLY A 103 10.12 3.91 28.95
N ALA A 104 8.89 4.10 28.44
CA ALA A 104 8.18 3.08 27.67
C ALA A 104 8.81 2.89 26.27
N ASN A 105 8.78 1.66 25.74
CA ASN A 105 9.23 1.40 24.37
C ASN A 105 8.29 2.10 23.38
N PRO A 106 8.77 3.07 22.59
CA PRO A 106 7.92 3.89 21.72
C PRO A 106 7.15 3.06 20.69
N THR A 107 7.70 1.93 20.25
CA THR A 107 7.07 1.05 19.27
C THR A 107 5.76 0.47 19.79
N TRP A 108 5.79 -0.10 20.99
CA TRP A 108 4.61 -0.71 21.61
C TRP A 108 3.57 0.34 21.99
N THR A 109 4.00 1.49 22.49
CA THR A 109 3.08 2.59 22.84
C THR A 109 2.36 3.16 21.61
N ILE A 110 3.04 3.29 20.47
CA ILE A 110 2.41 3.73 19.21
C ILE A 110 1.43 2.67 18.70
N ALA A 111 1.84 1.39 18.71
CA ALA A 111 0.97 0.30 18.28
C ALA A 111 -0.30 0.21 19.14
N GLU A 112 -0.16 0.25 20.47
CA GLU A 112 -1.27 0.29 21.41
C GLU A 112 -2.15 1.53 21.16
N PHE A 113 -1.53 2.70 20.97
CA PHE A 113 -2.26 3.93 20.66
C PHE A 113 -3.12 3.76 19.40
N LEU A 114 -2.58 3.26 18.29
CA LEU A 114 -3.35 3.09 17.06
C LEU A 114 -4.46 2.03 17.22
N ILE A 115 -4.14 0.88 17.82
CA ILE A 115 -5.11 -0.21 18.01
C ILE A 115 -6.27 0.26 18.90
N CYS A 116 -5.99 0.93 20.01
CA CYS A 116 -6.99 1.40 20.97
C CYS A 116 -7.75 2.66 20.53
N ARG A 117 -7.33 3.34 19.45
CA ARG A 117 -7.96 4.60 19.00
C ARG A 117 -8.71 4.46 17.69
N ILE A 118 -8.23 3.60 16.81
CA ILE A 118 -8.79 3.45 15.46
C ILE A 118 -8.74 2.00 14.96
N GLY A 119 -8.16 1.07 15.71
CA GLY A 119 -7.97 -0.32 15.27
C GLY A 119 -9.25 -0.98 14.77
N LEU A 120 -10.31 -0.98 15.59
CA LEU A 120 -11.60 -1.58 15.24
C LEU A 120 -12.27 -0.92 14.00
N PRO A 121 -12.49 0.41 13.95
CA PRO A 121 -13.11 1.03 12.79
C PRO A 121 -12.25 0.91 11.52
N PHE A 122 -10.92 1.03 11.62
CA PHE A 122 -10.01 0.85 10.48
C PHE A 122 -10.11 -0.58 9.94
N PHE A 123 -10.06 -1.59 10.81
CA PHE A 123 -10.21 -3.00 10.45
C PHE A 123 -11.52 -3.24 9.69
N LEU A 124 -12.66 -2.73 10.19
CA LEU A 124 -13.96 -2.94 9.54
C LEU A 124 -14.10 -2.19 8.22
N LEU A 125 -13.58 -0.95 8.13
CA LEU A 125 -13.54 -0.22 6.86
C LEU A 125 -12.69 -0.97 5.83
N SER A 126 -11.55 -1.55 6.22
CA SER A 126 -10.69 -2.31 5.30
C SER A 126 -11.36 -3.58 4.77
N ALA A 127 -12.19 -4.24 5.58
CA ALA A 127 -12.97 -5.41 5.17
C ALA A 127 -14.11 -5.08 4.19
N THR A 128 -14.53 -3.81 4.10
CA THR A 128 -15.73 -3.40 3.35
C THR A 128 -15.59 -3.64 1.85
N SER A 129 -14.48 -3.19 1.24
CA SER A 129 -14.30 -3.29 -0.22
C SER A 129 -14.40 -4.74 -0.74
N PRO A 130 -13.63 -5.71 -0.23
CA PRO A 130 -13.75 -7.11 -0.67
C PRO A 130 -15.13 -7.72 -0.36
N LEU A 131 -15.75 -7.40 0.78
CA LEU A 131 -17.05 -7.94 1.16
C LEU A 131 -18.19 -7.42 0.29
N MET A 132 -18.23 -6.11 0.03
CA MET A 132 -19.24 -5.49 -0.83
C MET A 132 -19.13 -5.96 -2.28
N GLN A 133 -17.91 -6.18 -2.77
CA GLN A 133 -17.68 -6.75 -4.10
C GLN A 133 -18.12 -8.22 -4.18
N HIS A 134 -17.91 -8.99 -3.12
CA HIS A 134 -18.44 -10.35 -3.02
C HIS A 134 -19.98 -10.36 -3.07
N TRP A 135 -20.65 -9.49 -2.31
CA TRP A 135 -22.12 -9.38 -2.33
C TRP A 135 -22.64 -8.92 -3.69
N PHE A 136 -21.97 -7.95 -4.31
CA PHE A 136 -22.31 -7.48 -5.66
C PHE A 136 -22.18 -8.60 -6.71
N ALA A 137 -21.15 -9.43 -6.59
CA ALA A 137 -20.96 -10.57 -7.49
C ALA A 137 -22.02 -11.67 -7.28
N GLN A 138 -22.47 -11.89 -6.05
CA GLN A 138 -23.55 -12.84 -5.75
C GLN A 138 -24.94 -12.37 -6.19
N ALA A 139 -25.14 -11.06 -6.33
CA ALA A 139 -26.39 -10.46 -6.79
C ALA A 139 -26.72 -10.72 -8.28
N GLY A 140 -25.92 -11.52 -8.99
CA GLY A 140 -26.23 -11.97 -10.35
C GLY A 140 -26.19 -10.87 -11.42
N THR A 141 -25.52 -9.74 -11.15
CA THR A 141 -25.42 -8.68 -12.16
C THR A 141 -24.47 -9.10 -13.28
N ASN A 142 -24.82 -8.82 -14.54
CA ASN A 142 -23.95 -9.10 -15.70
C ASN A 142 -22.74 -8.15 -15.82
N ARG A 143 -22.40 -7.45 -14.72
CA ARG A 143 -21.35 -6.43 -14.66
C ARG A 143 -20.17 -6.96 -13.85
N SER A 144 -18.96 -6.65 -14.30
CA SER A 144 -17.73 -7.04 -13.62
C SER A 144 -17.61 -6.38 -12.23
N PRO A 145 -17.43 -7.15 -11.13
CA PRO A 145 -17.23 -6.61 -9.79
C PRO A 145 -15.89 -5.86 -9.65
N TYR A 146 -14.91 -6.16 -10.51
CA TYR A 146 -13.56 -5.59 -10.43
C TYR A 146 -13.50 -4.08 -10.67
N ARG A 147 -14.48 -3.50 -11.38
CA ARG A 147 -14.58 -2.03 -11.53
C ARG A 147 -14.79 -1.33 -10.20
N LEU A 148 -15.39 -2.01 -9.22
CA LEU A 148 -15.57 -1.48 -7.87
C LEU A 148 -14.23 -1.44 -7.10
N TYR A 149 -13.26 -2.29 -7.45
CA TYR A 149 -11.91 -2.19 -6.92
C TYR A 149 -11.17 -0.97 -7.47
N ALA A 150 -11.34 -0.65 -8.75
CA ALA A 150 -10.86 0.61 -9.31
C ALA A 150 -11.50 1.82 -8.61
N LEU A 151 -12.81 1.77 -8.34
CA LEU A 151 -13.51 2.81 -7.59
C LEU A 151 -13.00 2.95 -6.14
N SER A 152 -12.70 1.83 -5.48
CA SER A 152 -12.07 1.83 -4.15
C SER A 152 -10.74 2.58 -4.18
N ASN A 153 -9.88 2.27 -5.16
CA ASN A 153 -8.59 2.95 -5.31
C ASN A 153 -8.75 4.43 -5.71
N ALA A 154 -9.78 4.79 -6.48
CA ALA A 154 -10.09 6.19 -6.75
C ALA A 154 -10.49 6.97 -5.48
N GLY A 155 -11.29 6.35 -4.59
CA GLY A 155 -11.58 6.90 -3.27
C GLY A 155 -10.31 7.07 -2.43
N SER A 156 -9.39 6.10 -2.47
CA SER A 156 -8.09 6.18 -1.82
C SER A 156 -7.20 7.31 -2.36
N VAL A 157 -7.11 7.48 -3.68
CA VAL A 157 -6.36 8.59 -4.30
C VAL A 157 -6.97 9.95 -3.92
N LEU A 158 -8.30 10.07 -3.95
CA LEU A 158 -8.95 11.29 -3.52
C LEU A 158 -8.69 11.58 -2.05
N GLY A 159 -8.72 10.57 -1.17
CA GLY A 159 -8.35 10.71 0.23
C GLY A 159 -6.87 11.11 0.41
N LEU A 160 -5.97 10.54 -0.38
CA LEU A 160 -4.55 10.86 -0.36
C LEU A 160 -4.28 12.31 -0.77
N LEU A 161 -4.89 12.76 -1.88
CA LEU A 161 -4.68 14.11 -2.42
C LEU A 161 -5.43 15.17 -1.61
N SER A 162 -6.64 14.88 -1.13
CA SER A 162 -7.40 15.87 -0.36
C SER A 162 -6.71 16.24 0.94
N TYR A 163 -5.91 15.35 1.54
CA TYR A 163 -5.28 15.64 2.82
C TYR A 163 -4.28 16.80 2.76
N PRO A 164 -3.13 16.72 2.05
CA PRO A 164 -2.14 17.80 2.05
C PRO A 164 -2.62 19.08 1.35
N PHE A 165 -3.53 18.99 0.37
CA PHE A 165 -3.94 20.14 -0.44
C PHE A 165 -5.19 20.86 0.08
N LEU A 166 -6.12 20.14 0.73
CA LEU A 166 -7.40 20.70 1.17
C LEU A 166 -7.58 20.63 2.68
N VAL A 167 -7.35 19.48 3.29
CA VAL A 167 -7.67 19.26 4.72
C VAL A 167 -6.61 19.86 5.62
N GLU A 168 -5.34 19.52 5.39
CA GLU A 168 -4.24 19.90 6.25
C GLU A 168 -4.04 21.43 6.38
N PRO A 169 -4.09 22.23 5.28
CA PRO A 169 -3.85 23.66 5.37
C PRO A 169 -5.03 24.45 5.96
N HIS A 170 -6.26 23.94 5.82
CA HIS A 170 -7.48 24.70 6.11
C HIS A 170 -8.25 24.20 7.35
N VAL A 171 -8.03 22.97 7.80
CA VAL A 171 -8.84 22.31 8.83
C VAL A 171 -7.98 21.92 10.03
N GLY A 172 -8.28 22.47 11.21
CA GLY A 172 -7.62 22.08 12.45
C GLY A 172 -7.88 20.63 12.85
N LEU A 173 -6.91 19.97 13.50
CA LEU A 173 -6.95 18.54 13.85
C LEU A 173 -8.25 18.12 14.57
N GLY A 174 -8.77 18.95 15.48
CA GLY A 174 -10.04 18.68 16.17
C GLY A 174 -11.23 18.52 15.22
N LEU A 175 -11.36 19.43 14.25
CA LEU A 175 -12.42 19.36 13.24
C LEU A 175 -12.20 18.18 12.28
N GLN A 176 -10.94 17.84 11.94
CA GLN A 176 -10.66 16.67 11.11
C GLN A 176 -11.18 15.37 11.75
N ARG A 177 -11.00 15.20 13.06
CA ARG A 177 -11.48 14.02 13.81
C ARG A 177 -13.00 13.91 13.79
N TRP A 178 -13.70 15.02 13.99
CA TRP A 178 -15.16 15.09 13.91
C TRP A 178 -15.67 14.85 12.49
N ALA A 179 -15.05 15.47 11.48
CA ALA A 179 -15.40 15.26 10.08
C ALA A 179 -15.23 13.79 9.69
N TRP A 180 -14.17 13.13 10.16
CA TRP A 180 -13.98 11.70 9.94
C TRP A 180 -15.08 10.85 10.61
N ALA A 181 -15.45 11.16 11.85
CA ALA A 181 -16.53 10.46 12.55
C ALA A 181 -17.90 10.62 11.87
N VAL A 182 -18.20 11.83 11.37
CA VAL A 182 -19.40 12.09 10.56
C VAL A 182 -19.34 11.27 9.26
N GLY A 183 -18.18 11.24 8.60
CA GLY A 183 -17.95 10.40 7.43
C GLY A 183 -18.16 8.91 7.71
N TYR A 184 -17.73 8.43 8.89
CA TYR A 184 -18.00 7.06 9.33
C TYR A 184 -19.51 6.82 9.51
N GLY A 185 -20.26 7.79 10.06
CA GLY A 185 -21.71 7.74 10.11
C GLY A 185 -22.37 7.64 8.72
N LEU A 186 -21.89 8.44 7.76
CA LEU A 186 -22.32 8.34 6.35
C LEU A 186 -22.01 6.95 5.77
N PHE A 187 -20.84 6.39 6.09
CA PHE A 187 -20.49 5.03 5.68
C PHE A 187 -21.46 3.99 6.25
N LEU A 188 -21.89 4.09 7.52
CA LEU A 188 -22.88 3.18 8.10
C LEU A 188 -24.23 3.23 7.36
N VAL A 189 -24.64 4.41 6.93
CA VAL A 189 -25.85 4.58 6.10
C VAL A 189 -25.65 3.89 4.74
N CYS A 190 -24.50 4.08 4.10
CA CYS A 190 -24.16 3.41 2.84
C CYS A 190 -24.13 1.88 2.99
N TYR A 191 -23.61 1.38 4.11
CA TYR A 191 -23.60 -0.04 4.46
C TYR A 191 -25.01 -0.59 4.57
N TYR A 192 -25.90 0.08 5.30
CA TYR A 192 -27.29 -0.33 5.48
C TYR A 192 -28.01 -0.50 4.14
N PHE A 193 -27.90 0.50 3.25
CA PHE A 193 -28.51 0.41 1.91
C PHE A 193 -27.86 -0.68 1.04
N SER A 194 -26.55 -0.91 1.18
CA SER A 194 -25.86 -2.00 0.47
C SER A 194 -26.32 -3.37 0.95
N ALA A 195 -26.50 -3.57 2.25
CA ALA A 195 -27.03 -4.79 2.85
C ALA A 195 -28.47 -5.07 2.38
N GLN A 196 -29.34 -4.05 2.38
CA GLN A 196 -30.70 -4.19 1.84
C GLN A 196 -30.69 -4.55 0.36
N SER A 197 -29.86 -3.88 -0.44
CA SER A 197 -29.72 -4.17 -1.87
C SER A 197 -29.23 -5.59 -2.11
N ALA A 198 -28.29 -6.09 -1.30
CA ALA A 198 -27.77 -7.46 -1.40
C ALA A 198 -28.86 -8.50 -1.15
N VAL A 199 -29.69 -8.30 -0.12
CA VAL A 199 -30.79 -9.23 0.22
C VAL A 199 -31.87 -9.21 -0.87
N ARG A 200 -32.24 -8.03 -1.39
CA ARG A 200 -33.27 -7.88 -2.43
C ARG A 200 -32.85 -8.44 -3.79
N SER A 201 -31.56 -8.40 -4.09
CA SER A 201 -31.03 -8.82 -5.39
C SER A 201 -30.58 -10.28 -5.42
N MET A 202 -30.77 -11.02 -4.33
CA MET A 202 -30.37 -12.42 -4.27
C MET A 202 -31.33 -13.26 -5.12
N PRO A 203 -30.86 -13.91 -6.20
CA PRO A 203 -31.74 -14.72 -7.03
C PRO A 203 -32.34 -15.87 -6.21
N PRO A 204 -33.64 -16.20 -6.40
CA PRO A 204 -34.27 -17.39 -5.83
C PRO A 204 -33.40 -18.64 -6.05
N ALA A 205 -33.28 -19.49 -5.02
CA ALA A 205 -32.43 -20.68 -5.06
C ALA A 205 -32.73 -21.61 -6.26
N ALA A 206 -33.98 -21.61 -6.73
CA ALA A 206 -34.42 -22.36 -7.91
C ALA A 206 -33.73 -21.91 -9.22
N LEU A 207 -33.53 -20.60 -9.42
CA LEU A 207 -32.86 -20.05 -10.62
C LEU A 207 -31.36 -20.34 -10.65
N LYS A 208 -30.74 -20.62 -9.50
CA LYS A 208 -29.34 -21.02 -9.38
C LYS A 208 -29.07 -22.42 -9.94
N GLN A 209 -30.09 -23.29 -9.98
CA GLN A 209 -30.02 -24.62 -10.57
C GLN A 209 -30.32 -24.61 -12.08
N GLU A 210 -31.25 -23.77 -12.54
CA GLU A 210 -31.60 -23.67 -13.98
C GLU A 210 -30.54 -22.94 -14.82
N PHE A 211 -29.84 -21.93 -14.28
CA PHE A 211 -28.74 -21.23 -14.96
C PHE A 211 -27.40 -21.99 -14.91
N ALA A 212 -27.39 -23.25 -14.47
CA ALA A 212 -26.23 -24.12 -14.52
C ALA A 212 -26.34 -25.17 -15.65
N PRO A 213 -26.51 -24.80 -16.95
CA PRO A 213 -26.34 -25.77 -18.00
C PRO A 213 -24.83 -26.02 -18.17
N ASN A 214 -24.36 -27.20 -17.75
CA ASN A 214 -23.13 -27.84 -18.25
C ASN A 214 -21.79 -27.07 -18.18
N LEU A 215 -21.60 -26.15 -17.23
CA LEU A 215 -20.28 -25.61 -16.93
C LEU A 215 -19.59 -26.50 -15.89
N ARG A 216 -18.41 -27.02 -16.28
CA ARG A 216 -17.42 -27.83 -15.53
C ARG A 216 -17.60 -27.83 -13.99
N PRO A 217 -17.37 -28.96 -13.31
CA PRO A 217 -17.61 -29.09 -11.88
C PRO A 217 -17.06 -27.90 -11.10
N SER A 218 -17.87 -27.35 -10.19
CA SER A 218 -17.44 -26.48 -9.10
C SER A 218 -16.31 -27.17 -8.35
N GLY A 219 -15.06 -26.98 -8.79
CA GLY A 219 -14.04 -27.99 -8.49
C GLY A 219 -12.68 -27.75 -9.11
N SER A 220 -12.11 -26.57 -8.89
CA SER A 220 -10.68 -26.52 -8.53
C SER A 220 -10.48 -25.27 -7.70
N ALA A 221 -10.30 -25.44 -6.40
CA ALA A 221 -9.85 -24.35 -5.53
C ALA A 221 -8.63 -23.69 -6.18
N VAL A 222 -8.58 -22.36 -6.19
CA VAL A 222 -7.45 -21.60 -6.76
C VAL A 222 -6.15 -22.19 -6.21
N GLY A 223 -5.35 -22.80 -7.09
CA GLY A 223 -4.12 -23.47 -6.72
C GLY A 223 -3.10 -22.49 -6.14
N TRP A 224 -2.26 -23.00 -5.24
CA TRP A 224 -1.16 -22.22 -4.63
C TRP A 224 -0.24 -21.51 -5.63
N PRO A 225 0.10 -22.07 -6.81
CA PRO A 225 0.95 -21.35 -7.77
C PRO A 225 0.37 -20.02 -8.23
N LEU A 226 -0.96 -19.94 -8.38
CA LEU A 226 -1.64 -18.72 -8.80
C LEU A 226 -1.75 -17.72 -7.65
N ARG A 227 -1.96 -18.20 -6.42
CA ARG A 227 -1.93 -17.35 -5.21
C ARG A 227 -0.55 -16.73 -4.98
N LEU A 228 0.50 -17.53 -5.09
CA LEU A 228 1.89 -17.08 -4.97
C LEU A 228 2.25 -16.09 -6.07
N LEU A 229 1.74 -16.28 -7.29
CA LEU A 229 1.88 -15.29 -8.35
C LEU A 229 1.27 -13.94 -7.94
N TRP A 230 0.03 -13.92 -7.45
CA TRP A 230 -0.62 -12.67 -7.02
C TRP A 230 0.10 -12.00 -5.85
N ILE A 231 0.55 -12.78 -4.86
CA ILE A 231 1.37 -12.29 -3.75
C ILE A 231 2.68 -11.68 -4.29
N GLY A 232 3.36 -12.38 -5.20
CA GLY A 232 4.61 -11.93 -5.80
C GLY A 232 4.45 -10.65 -6.63
N LEU A 233 3.40 -10.56 -7.45
CA LEU A 233 3.09 -9.39 -8.27
C LEU A 233 2.82 -8.15 -7.40
N ALA A 234 1.94 -8.28 -6.41
CA ALA A 234 1.63 -7.19 -5.47
C ALA A 234 2.84 -6.83 -4.60
N GLY A 235 3.61 -7.83 -4.17
CA GLY A 235 4.84 -7.63 -3.41
C GLY A 235 5.89 -6.87 -4.21
N CYS A 236 6.17 -7.26 -5.45
CA CYS A 236 7.14 -6.55 -6.31
C CYS A 236 6.75 -5.08 -6.52
N ALA A 237 5.48 -4.81 -6.82
CA ALA A 237 4.99 -3.43 -6.97
C ALA A 237 5.11 -2.62 -5.67
N SER A 238 4.82 -3.23 -4.52
CA SER A 238 4.95 -2.58 -3.21
C SER A 238 6.40 -2.31 -2.81
N VAL A 239 7.32 -3.26 -3.04
CA VAL A 239 8.76 -3.06 -2.83
C VAL A 239 9.26 -1.95 -3.74
N LEU A 240 8.86 -1.94 -5.02
CA LEU A 240 9.25 -0.88 -5.97
C LEU A 240 8.78 0.50 -5.50
N LEU A 241 7.54 0.62 -5.03
CA LEU A 241 7.01 1.86 -4.45
C LEU A 241 7.87 2.36 -3.30
N LEU A 242 8.09 1.52 -2.29
CA LEU A 242 8.78 1.93 -1.07
C LEU A 242 10.26 2.19 -1.32
N ALA A 243 10.92 1.34 -2.10
CA ALA A 243 12.32 1.50 -2.45
C ALA A 243 12.55 2.78 -3.28
N THR A 244 11.68 3.07 -4.25
CA THR A 244 11.74 4.31 -5.04
C THR A 244 11.53 5.54 -4.17
N THR A 245 10.55 5.49 -3.25
CA THR A 245 10.28 6.59 -2.31
C THR A 245 11.48 6.83 -1.39
N ASN A 246 12.06 5.77 -0.83
CA ASN A 246 13.27 5.85 -0.01
C ASN A 246 14.47 6.41 -0.78
N LEU A 247 14.65 6.04 -2.05
CA LEU A 247 15.71 6.56 -2.90
C LEU A 247 15.56 8.07 -3.12
N ILE A 248 14.39 8.53 -3.52
CA ILE A 248 14.11 9.95 -3.79
C ILE A 248 14.22 10.79 -2.51
N CYS A 249 13.79 10.26 -1.37
CA CYS A 249 13.84 10.97 -0.08
C CYS A 249 15.21 10.96 0.61
N GLN A 250 16.25 10.38 0.03
CA GLN A 250 17.62 10.47 0.58
C GLN A 250 18.27 11.81 0.29
N ASP A 251 18.13 12.29 -0.96
CA ASP A 251 18.83 13.48 -1.43
C ASP A 251 18.13 14.79 -1.01
N MET A 252 16.92 14.68 -0.46
CA MET A 252 16.07 15.80 -0.07
C MET A 252 15.49 15.57 1.33
N ALA A 253 15.28 16.64 2.10
CA ALA A 253 14.54 16.55 3.35
C ALA A 253 13.18 15.86 3.11
N VAL A 254 12.80 14.95 4.01
CA VAL A 254 11.56 14.16 3.93
C VAL A 254 10.37 15.08 3.70
N ASN A 255 9.84 15.07 2.47
CA ASN A 255 8.74 15.93 2.06
C ASN A 255 7.48 15.09 1.79
N PRO A 256 6.37 15.31 2.53
CA PRO A 256 5.10 14.61 2.32
C PRO A 256 4.58 14.65 0.88
N PHE A 257 4.89 15.70 0.11
CA PHE A 257 4.45 15.81 -1.28
C PHE A 257 5.09 14.76 -2.20
N LEU A 258 6.33 14.36 -1.94
CA LEU A 258 6.99 13.31 -2.71
C LEU A 258 6.24 12.00 -2.51
N TRP A 259 5.97 11.64 -1.25
CA TRP A 259 5.25 10.43 -0.88
C TRP A 259 3.87 10.35 -1.53
N VAL A 260 3.15 11.47 -1.54
CA VAL A 260 1.83 11.60 -2.18
C VAL A 260 1.91 11.32 -3.68
N LEU A 261 2.94 11.82 -4.37
CA LEU A 261 3.14 11.55 -5.80
C LEU A 261 3.40 10.06 -6.06
N GLN A 262 4.36 9.45 -5.36
CA GLN A 262 4.71 8.04 -5.58
C GLN A 262 3.54 7.09 -5.25
N LEU A 263 2.90 7.29 -4.10
CA LEU A 263 1.73 6.49 -3.70
C LEU A 263 0.53 6.74 -4.61
N GLY A 264 0.34 7.97 -5.09
CA GLY A 264 -0.68 8.32 -6.07
C GLY A 264 -0.50 7.57 -7.39
N LEU A 265 0.73 7.50 -7.92
CA LEU A 265 1.04 6.73 -9.13
C LEU A 265 0.81 5.23 -8.94
N TYR A 266 1.19 4.69 -7.78
CA TYR A 266 0.93 3.30 -7.42
C TYR A 266 -0.58 3.00 -7.42
N LEU A 267 -1.40 3.82 -6.76
CA LEU A 267 -2.86 3.63 -6.73
C LEU A 267 -3.51 3.87 -8.11
N LEU A 268 -3.00 4.84 -8.88
CA LEU A 268 -3.47 5.09 -10.24
C LEU A 268 -3.31 3.86 -11.13
N SER A 269 -2.20 3.13 -10.99
CA SER A 269 -2.00 1.89 -11.74
C SER A 269 -3.06 0.82 -11.42
N PHE A 270 -3.53 0.73 -10.17
CA PHE A 270 -4.67 -0.12 -9.82
C PHE A 270 -5.97 0.35 -10.45
N ILE A 271 -6.25 1.66 -10.45
CA ILE A 271 -7.45 2.22 -11.08
C ILE A 271 -7.47 1.85 -12.56
N VAL A 272 -6.38 2.13 -13.27
CA VAL A 272 -6.27 1.88 -14.71
C VAL A 272 -6.37 0.39 -15.03
N CYS A 273 -5.66 -0.48 -14.30
CA CYS A 273 -5.64 -1.92 -14.58
C CYS A 273 -6.96 -2.64 -14.26
N PHE A 274 -7.72 -2.17 -13.26
CA PHE A 274 -8.97 -2.82 -12.84
C PHE A 274 -10.24 -2.18 -13.38
N GLU A 275 -10.15 -0.98 -13.99
CA GLU A 275 -11.30 -0.34 -14.63
C GLU A 275 -11.72 -1.07 -15.91
N SER A 276 -10.76 -1.39 -16.78
CA SER A 276 -11.02 -2.10 -18.04
C SER A 276 -9.81 -2.89 -18.53
N ASP A 277 -10.08 -4.01 -19.20
CA ASP A 277 -9.04 -4.85 -19.81
C ASP A 277 -8.35 -4.19 -21.02
N ARG A 278 -8.84 -3.02 -21.47
CA ARG A 278 -8.33 -2.31 -22.65
C ARG A 278 -7.12 -1.44 -22.35
N TRP A 279 -7.01 -0.96 -21.12
CA TRP A 279 -5.98 0.00 -20.74
C TRP A 279 -4.60 -0.66 -20.64
N TYR A 280 -4.52 -1.83 -20.01
CA TYR A 280 -3.26 -2.55 -19.90
C TYR A 280 -2.99 -3.41 -21.13
N ARG A 281 -1.99 -3.00 -21.92
CA ARG A 281 -1.49 -3.74 -23.08
C ARG A 281 -0.01 -4.02 -22.93
N ARG A 282 0.38 -5.29 -22.98
CA ARG A 282 1.79 -5.72 -22.86
C ARG A 282 2.66 -5.08 -23.93
N ASP A 283 2.15 -4.95 -25.15
CA ASP A 283 2.84 -4.33 -26.28
C ASP A 283 3.26 -2.87 -26.03
N ILE A 284 2.62 -2.20 -25.07
CA ILE A 284 2.92 -0.81 -24.71
C ILE A 284 3.73 -0.78 -23.41
N PHE A 285 3.27 -1.47 -22.36
CA PHE A 285 3.85 -1.34 -21.03
C PHE A 285 5.16 -2.12 -20.84
N TYR A 286 5.38 -3.22 -21.57
CA TYR A 286 6.68 -3.92 -21.52
C TYR A 286 7.82 -3.08 -22.11
N PRO A 287 7.71 -2.53 -23.33
CA PRO A 287 8.74 -1.65 -23.85
C PRO A 287 8.84 -0.35 -23.05
N ALA A 288 7.72 0.23 -22.59
CA ALA A 288 7.77 1.41 -21.74
C ALA A 288 8.53 1.15 -20.44
N PHE A 289 8.30 0.02 -19.77
CA PHE A 289 9.05 -0.37 -18.57
C PHE A 289 10.55 -0.52 -18.88
N VAL A 290 10.90 -1.22 -19.96
CA VAL A 290 12.30 -1.35 -20.41
C VAL A 290 12.97 0.01 -20.63
N VAL A 291 12.31 0.91 -21.37
CA VAL A 291 12.83 2.25 -21.67
C VAL A 291 12.99 3.08 -20.41
N THR A 292 12.00 3.08 -19.52
CA THR A 292 12.08 3.84 -18.26
C THR A 292 13.15 3.28 -17.33
N VAL A 293 13.34 1.96 -17.23
CA VAL A 293 14.42 1.35 -16.45
C VAL A 293 15.78 1.76 -17.02
N ALA A 294 15.95 1.73 -18.34
CA ALA A 294 17.17 2.21 -18.98
C ALA A 294 17.43 3.69 -18.67
N LEU A 295 16.39 4.53 -18.73
CA LEU A 295 16.47 5.94 -18.36
C LEU A 295 16.83 6.13 -16.88
N GLY A 296 16.24 5.34 -15.99
CA GLY A 296 16.56 5.35 -14.56
C GLY A 296 18.04 5.02 -14.31
N ILE A 297 18.57 3.99 -14.96
CA ILE A 297 19.99 3.61 -14.88
C ILE A 297 20.88 4.75 -15.39
N VAL A 298 20.58 5.33 -16.55
CA VAL A 298 21.35 6.44 -17.14
C VAL A 298 21.37 7.65 -16.20
N ILE A 299 20.24 7.96 -15.57
CA ILE A 299 20.11 9.09 -14.66
C ILE A 299 20.85 8.86 -13.34
N SER A 300 20.98 7.60 -12.90
CA SER A 300 21.77 7.25 -11.73
C SER A 300 23.29 7.26 -11.96
N LEU A 301 23.78 7.56 -13.17
CA LEU A 301 25.22 7.60 -13.45
C LEU A 301 25.89 8.82 -12.77
N PRO A 302 27.08 8.64 -12.17
CA PRO A 302 27.66 9.63 -11.25
C PRO A 302 28.27 10.86 -11.96
N ASN A 303 28.56 10.76 -13.25
CA ASN A 303 29.18 11.83 -14.04
C ASN A 303 28.18 12.73 -14.79
N THR A 304 26.89 12.61 -14.48
CA THR A 304 25.83 13.37 -15.14
C THR A 304 25.08 14.24 -14.13
N ALA A 305 25.29 15.56 -14.22
CA ALA A 305 24.60 16.53 -13.38
C ALA A 305 23.16 16.77 -13.88
N TYR A 306 22.28 15.81 -13.61
CA TYR A 306 20.86 15.93 -13.94
C TYR A 306 20.07 16.65 -12.85
N SER A 307 19.14 17.51 -13.27
CA SER A 307 18.29 18.24 -12.33
C SER A 307 17.42 17.28 -11.51
N PHE A 308 17.14 17.63 -10.26
CA PHE A 308 16.29 16.82 -9.38
C PHE A 308 14.90 16.54 -9.98
N MET A 309 14.31 17.52 -10.68
CA MET A 309 13.02 17.32 -11.36
C MET A 309 13.09 16.20 -12.41
N MET A 310 14.21 16.09 -13.12
CA MET A 310 14.39 15.02 -14.11
C MET A 310 14.60 13.66 -13.45
N GLN A 311 15.35 13.61 -12.34
CA GLN A 311 15.50 12.40 -11.54
C GLN A 311 14.15 11.92 -10.97
N LEU A 312 13.39 12.85 -10.39
CA LEU A 312 12.05 12.60 -9.86
C LEU A 312 11.12 12.06 -10.94
N ALA A 313 11.11 12.69 -12.12
CA ALA A 313 10.29 12.27 -13.26
C ALA A 313 10.67 10.87 -13.74
N ALA A 314 11.98 10.58 -13.88
CA ALA A 314 12.46 9.30 -14.34
C ALA A 314 12.15 8.16 -13.36
N TYR A 315 12.46 8.33 -12.07
CA TYR A 315 12.17 7.32 -11.06
C TYR A 315 10.65 7.12 -10.88
N SER A 316 9.85 8.19 -10.98
CA SER A 316 8.39 8.10 -10.98
C SER A 316 7.84 7.36 -12.22
N ALA A 317 8.47 7.54 -13.39
CA ALA A 317 8.11 6.81 -14.61
C ALA A 317 8.47 5.33 -14.52
N VAL A 318 9.62 4.98 -13.95
CA VAL A 318 10.00 3.58 -13.64
C VAL A 318 9.00 2.95 -12.68
N LEU A 319 8.66 3.66 -11.60
CA LEU A 319 7.66 3.21 -10.63
C LEU A 319 6.31 2.94 -11.31
N PHE A 320 5.78 3.92 -12.04
CA PHE A 320 4.47 3.81 -12.67
C PHE A 320 4.42 2.66 -13.68
N THR A 321 5.40 2.56 -14.58
CA THR A 321 5.44 1.48 -15.58
C THR A 321 5.66 0.11 -14.94
N GLY A 322 6.50 0.00 -13.91
CA GLY A 322 6.69 -1.25 -13.15
C GLY A 322 5.41 -1.68 -12.42
N CYS A 323 4.72 -0.75 -11.77
CA CYS A 323 3.41 -1.02 -11.17
C CYS A 323 2.35 -1.40 -12.21
N MET A 324 2.33 -0.74 -13.37
CA MET A 324 1.43 -1.10 -14.48
C MET A 324 1.66 -2.51 -14.98
N VAL A 325 2.92 -2.97 -15.09
CA VAL A 325 3.24 -4.36 -15.43
C VAL A 325 2.73 -5.32 -14.35
N CYS A 326 3.10 -5.10 -13.10
CA CYS A 326 2.72 -5.99 -11.99
C CYS A 326 1.19 -6.07 -11.79
N HIS A 327 0.52 -4.92 -11.72
CA HIS A 327 -0.93 -4.84 -11.51
C HIS A 327 -1.71 -5.24 -12.76
N GLY A 328 -1.19 -4.97 -13.96
CA GLY A 328 -1.78 -5.40 -15.22
C GLY A 328 -1.79 -6.92 -15.37
N GLU A 329 -0.68 -7.59 -15.03
CA GLU A 329 -0.64 -9.05 -14.99
C GLU A 329 -1.54 -9.64 -13.89
N ALA A 330 -1.61 -8.98 -12.72
CA ALA A 330 -2.54 -9.38 -11.66
C ALA A 330 -4.00 -9.26 -12.12
N ALA A 331 -4.34 -8.16 -12.79
CA ALA A 331 -5.67 -7.93 -13.35
C ALA A 331 -6.01 -8.95 -14.46
N ARG A 332 -5.07 -9.32 -15.33
CA ARG A 332 -5.29 -10.33 -16.38
C ARG A 332 -5.50 -11.74 -15.82
N THR A 333 -4.81 -12.07 -14.73
CA THR A 333 -4.89 -13.39 -14.08
C THR A 333 -5.93 -13.48 -12.98
N ARG A 334 -6.75 -12.43 -12.79
CA ARG A 334 -7.81 -12.39 -11.78
C ARG A 334 -8.79 -13.56 -11.94
N PRO A 335 -9.27 -14.16 -10.83
CA PRO A 335 -10.15 -15.32 -10.91
C PRO A 335 -11.57 -14.93 -11.34
N ARG A 336 -12.46 -15.93 -11.43
CA ARG A 336 -13.90 -15.68 -11.50
C ARG A 336 -14.43 -15.16 -10.15
N SER A 337 -15.62 -14.57 -10.18
CA SER A 337 -16.31 -13.95 -9.03
C SER A 337 -16.33 -14.80 -7.75
N GLU A 338 -16.34 -16.12 -7.88
CA GLU A 338 -16.37 -17.08 -6.76
C GLU A 338 -15.11 -17.03 -5.87
N SER A 339 -13.93 -16.69 -6.43
CA SER A 339 -12.66 -16.65 -5.69
C SER A 339 -12.10 -15.23 -5.53
N LEU A 340 -12.97 -14.22 -5.68
CA LEU A 340 -12.58 -12.81 -5.66
C LEU A 340 -12.00 -12.36 -4.31
N THR A 341 -12.51 -12.87 -3.18
CA THR A 341 -11.96 -12.51 -1.85
C THR A 341 -10.58 -13.12 -1.61
N VAL A 342 -10.30 -14.33 -2.13
CA VAL A 342 -8.95 -14.94 -2.09
C VAL A 342 -7.97 -14.07 -2.86
N PHE A 343 -8.36 -13.61 -4.05
CA PHE A 343 -7.52 -12.75 -4.88
C PHE A 343 -7.12 -11.47 -4.15
N TYR A 344 -8.10 -10.77 -3.56
CA TYR A 344 -7.82 -9.55 -2.80
C TYR A 344 -6.98 -9.83 -1.55
N LEU A 345 -7.21 -10.94 -0.85
CA LEU A 345 -6.36 -11.35 0.26
C LEU A 345 -4.91 -11.54 -0.19
N CYS A 346 -4.66 -12.25 -1.29
CA CYS A 346 -3.31 -12.42 -1.86
C CYS A 346 -2.67 -11.07 -2.24
N MET A 347 -3.42 -10.15 -2.85
CA MET A 347 -2.95 -8.80 -3.16
C MET A 347 -2.55 -8.04 -1.89
N ALA A 348 -3.39 -8.07 -0.86
CA ALA A 348 -3.10 -7.42 0.44
C ALA A 348 -1.90 -8.08 1.15
N THR A 349 -1.77 -9.41 1.10
CA THR A 349 -0.62 -10.14 1.63
C THR A 349 0.67 -9.77 0.92
N GLY A 350 0.66 -9.70 -0.41
CA GLY A 350 1.81 -9.28 -1.20
C GLY A 350 2.26 -7.86 -0.87
N GLY A 351 1.31 -6.91 -0.83
CA GLY A 351 1.60 -5.53 -0.42
C GLY A 351 2.18 -5.45 1.01
N ALA A 352 1.62 -6.21 1.95
CA ALA A 352 2.13 -6.25 3.32
C ALA A 352 3.55 -6.82 3.40
N ALA A 353 3.81 -7.92 2.69
CA ALA A 353 5.13 -8.54 2.62
C ALA A 353 6.16 -7.59 1.98
N GLY A 354 5.80 -6.87 0.92
CA GLY A 354 6.66 -5.87 0.31
C GLY A 354 6.98 -4.70 1.27
N GLY A 355 5.98 -4.26 2.03
CA GLY A 355 6.14 -3.30 3.12
C GLY A 355 7.14 -3.73 4.18
N VAL A 356 7.00 -4.95 4.70
CA VAL A 356 7.91 -5.52 5.69
C VAL A 356 9.32 -5.70 5.11
N ALA A 357 9.43 -6.14 3.86
CA ALA A 357 10.71 -6.33 3.19
C ALA A 357 11.52 -5.03 3.10
N VAL A 358 10.90 -3.91 2.72
CA VAL A 358 11.61 -2.62 2.58
C VAL A 358 11.78 -1.90 3.92
N SER A 359 10.74 -1.85 4.75
CA SER A 359 10.75 -1.00 5.95
C SER A 359 11.42 -1.65 7.16
N LEU A 360 11.42 -2.99 7.25
CA LEU A 360 11.97 -3.71 8.42
C LEU A 360 13.19 -4.57 8.05
N MET A 361 13.11 -5.34 6.96
CA MET A 361 14.17 -6.29 6.61
C MET A 361 15.36 -5.60 5.92
N ALA A 362 15.12 -4.73 4.93
CA ALA A 362 16.19 -4.12 4.15
C ALA A 362 17.20 -3.32 4.99
N PRO A 363 16.80 -2.50 5.99
CA PRO A 363 17.76 -1.79 6.85
C PRO A 363 18.61 -2.71 7.73
N TRP A 364 18.18 -3.94 7.96
CA TRP A 364 18.87 -4.92 8.80
C TRP A 364 19.79 -5.83 7.99
N ILE A 365 19.37 -6.18 6.76
CA ILE A 365 20.09 -7.10 5.88
C ILE A 365 21.13 -6.38 5.03
N PHE A 366 20.80 -5.20 4.50
CA PHE A 366 21.64 -4.50 3.54
C PHE A 366 22.39 -3.33 4.17
N PRO A 367 23.70 -3.18 3.87
CA PRO A 367 24.48 -2.04 4.35
C PRO A 367 24.04 -0.72 3.69
N ASP A 368 23.57 -0.80 2.44
CA ASP A 368 23.15 0.32 1.58
C ASP A 368 21.76 0.06 0.98
N TYR A 369 21.24 0.98 0.17
CA TYR A 369 19.89 0.97 -0.41
C TYR A 369 19.70 -0.04 -1.56
N TRP A 370 20.03 -1.31 -1.31
CA TRP A 370 19.92 -2.40 -2.29
C TRP A 370 18.48 -2.77 -2.64
N GLU A 371 17.49 -2.34 -1.84
CA GLU A 371 16.08 -2.61 -2.09
C GLU A 371 15.59 -2.10 -3.46
N TYR A 372 16.12 -0.98 -3.97
CA TYR A 372 15.69 -0.41 -5.25
C TYR A 372 16.16 -1.26 -6.45
N PRO A 373 17.46 -1.57 -6.60
CA PRO A 373 17.92 -2.52 -7.62
C PRO A 373 17.21 -3.88 -7.55
N LEU A 374 17.02 -4.42 -6.34
CA LEU A 374 16.31 -5.69 -6.15
C LEU A 374 14.85 -5.62 -6.58
N ALA A 375 14.17 -4.49 -6.34
CA ALA A 375 12.80 -4.27 -6.82
C ALA A 375 12.72 -4.28 -8.35
N LEU A 376 13.67 -3.64 -9.03
CA LEU A 376 13.75 -3.65 -10.50
C LEU A 376 13.97 -5.06 -11.04
N LEU A 377 14.89 -5.82 -10.44
CA LEU A 377 15.13 -7.22 -10.81
C LEU A 377 13.88 -8.08 -10.59
N GLY A 378 13.17 -7.87 -9.49
CA GLY A 378 11.88 -8.54 -9.23
C GLY A 378 10.85 -8.26 -10.33
N CYS A 379 10.70 -7.00 -10.74
CA CYS A 379 9.79 -6.61 -11.82
C CYS A 379 10.23 -7.17 -13.18
N ILE A 380 11.52 -7.21 -13.48
CA ILE A 380 12.06 -7.84 -14.69
C ILE A 380 11.79 -9.35 -14.68
N ALA A 381 11.99 -10.02 -13.55
CA ALA A 381 11.71 -11.44 -13.38
C ALA A 381 10.22 -11.76 -13.58
N VAL A 382 9.33 -10.91 -13.04
CA VAL A 382 7.88 -10.97 -13.31
C VAL A 382 7.60 -10.89 -14.80
N LEU A 383 8.17 -9.89 -15.49
CA LEU A 383 7.96 -9.67 -16.92
C LEU A 383 8.45 -10.86 -17.76
N LEU A 384 9.63 -11.40 -17.45
CA LEU A 384 10.17 -12.60 -18.10
C LEU A 384 9.27 -13.82 -17.86
N SER A 385 8.80 -14.01 -16.63
CA SER A 385 7.91 -15.13 -16.29
C SER A 385 6.55 -15.05 -17.00
N ALA A 386 5.98 -13.86 -17.11
CA ALA A 386 4.73 -13.62 -17.82
C ALA A 386 4.89 -13.83 -19.34
N SER A 387 6.02 -13.37 -19.89
CA SER A 387 6.38 -13.58 -21.29
C SER A 387 6.61 -15.05 -21.63
N ALA A 388 7.29 -15.80 -20.76
CA ALA A 388 7.58 -17.22 -20.97
C ALA A 388 6.32 -18.10 -20.99
N ARG A 389 5.26 -17.70 -20.28
CA ARG A 389 3.97 -18.39 -20.27
C ARG A 389 3.16 -18.18 -21.56
N GLU A 390 3.42 -17.11 -22.31
CA GLU A 390 2.66 -16.74 -23.51
C GLU A 390 3.57 -16.71 -24.75
N ARG A 391 4.01 -17.90 -25.18
CA ARG A 391 4.94 -18.12 -26.31
C ARG A 391 4.47 -17.56 -27.66
N SER A 392 3.20 -17.15 -27.78
CA SER A 392 2.60 -16.62 -29.01
C SER A 392 2.89 -15.13 -29.25
N SER A 393 3.26 -14.36 -28.21
CA SER A 393 3.49 -12.92 -28.32
C SER A 393 4.71 -12.60 -29.19
N TRP A 394 4.60 -11.54 -30.01
CA TRP A 394 5.71 -11.00 -30.83
C TRP A 394 6.97 -10.69 -29.98
N TRP A 395 6.77 -10.34 -28.71
CA TRP A 395 7.83 -10.10 -27.72
C TRP A 395 8.72 -11.31 -27.45
N TYR A 396 8.16 -12.53 -27.50
CA TYR A 396 8.91 -13.78 -27.30
C TYR A 396 9.67 -14.23 -28.55
N ARG A 397 9.23 -13.81 -29.75
CA ARG A 397 9.86 -14.18 -31.04
C ARG A 397 11.04 -13.28 -31.43
N GLY A 398 11.31 -12.20 -30.70
CA GLY A 398 12.41 -11.26 -30.95
C GLY A 398 13.56 -11.32 -29.94
N GLN A 399 14.58 -10.48 -30.10
CA GLN A 399 15.74 -10.31 -29.19
C GLN A 399 15.38 -9.62 -27.85
N ALA A 400 14.10 -9.42 -27.53
CA ALA A 400 13.67 -8.66 -26.35
C ALA A 400 14.00 -9.36 -25.01
N SER A 401 14.08 -10.70 -25.00
CA SER A 401 14.59 -11.47 -23.85
C SER A 401 16.07 -11.16 -23.57
N LEU A 402 16.87 -10.96 -24.61
CA LEU A 402 18.27 -10.54 -24.50
C LEU A 402 18.36 -9.11 -23.95
N ALA A 403 17.56 -8.18 -24.45
CA ALA A 403 17.53 -6.80 -23.95
C ALA A 403 17.16 -6.71 -22.46
N LEU A 404 16.21 -7.53 -22.01
CA LEU A 404 15.84 -7.64 -20.60
C LEU A 404 16.93 -8.27 -19.74
N LEU A 405 17.64 -9.28 -20.25
CA LEU A 405 18.79 -9.87 -19.56
C LEU A 405 19.96 -8.89 -19.47
N ILE A 406 20.19 -8.09 -20.52
CA ILE A 406 21.18 -7.01 -20.53
C ILE A 406 20.80 -5.93 -19.52
N LEU A 407 19.53 -5.53 -19.46
CA LEU A 407 19.04 -4.54 -18.48
C LEU A 407 19.08 -5.08 -17.05
N ALA A 408 18.77 -6.35 -16.84
CA ALA A 408 18.94 -7.00 -15.54
C ALA A 408 20.42 -6.99 -15.13
N GLY A 409 21.33 -7.33 -16.06
CA GLY A 409 22.77 -7.24 -15.85
C GLY A 409 23.23 -5.81 -15.54
N ALA A 410 22.74 -4.81 -16.26
CA ALA A 410 23.05 -3.41 -16.03
C ALA A 410 22.50 -2.91 -14.68
N ALA A 411 21.28 -3.30 -14.29
CA ALA A 411 20.70 -2.97 -13.00
C ALA A 411 21.43 -3.65 -11.82
N LEU A 412 21.95 -4.87 -12.01
CA LEU A 412 22.81 -5.58 -11.04
C LEU A 412 24.20 -4.94 -10.91
N LEU A 413 24.76 -4.49 -12.03
CA LEU A 413 26.09 -3.88 -12.07
C LEU A 413 26.09 -2.42 -11.63
N ALA A 414 24.98 -1.69 -11.76
CA ALA A 414 24.90 -0.29 -11.39
C ALA A 414 25.34 -0.06 -9.92
N PRO A 415 24.83 -0.75 -8.90
CA PRO A 415 25.30 -0.57 -7.52
C PRO A 415 26.78 -0.97 -7.32
N ALA A 416 27.27 -2.00 -8.01
CA ALA A 416 28.65 -2.47 -7.91
C ALA A 416 29.64 -1.49 -8.54
N VAL A 417 29.25 -0.81 -9.63
CA VAL A 417 30.04 0.23 -10.29
C VAL A 417 29.93 1.58 -9.56
N LEU A 418 28.77 1.86 -8.94
CA LEU A 418 28.48 3.12 -8.23
C LEU A 418 29.05 3.15 -6.80
N SER A 419 29.15 2.00 -6.12
CA SER A 419 29.61 1.93 -4.72
C SER A 419 31.05 2.44 -4.47
N PRO A 420 32.08 2.17 -5.31
CA PRO A 420 33.39 2.77 -5.10
C PRO A 420 33.41 4.28 -5.36
N LEU A 421 32.62 4.78 -6.31
CA LEU A 421 32.52 6.22 -6.61
C LEU A 421 31.76 7.01 -5.53
N TRP A 422 30.75 6.39 -4.90
CA TRP A 422 30.04 6.97 -3.75
C TRP A 422 30.95 7.11 -2.53
N GLN A 423 31.86 6.15 -2.31
CA GLN A 423 32.85 6.21 -1.23
C GLN A 423 33.95 7.25 -1.47
N GLU A 424 34.28 7.57 -2.72
CA GLU A 424 35.21 8.65 -3.07
C GLU A 424 34.56 10.04 -2.98
N GLY A 425 33.30 10.20 -3.39
CA GLY A 425 32.55 11.46 -3.23
C GLY A 425 32.33 11.86 -1.77
N ALA A 426 32.20 10.89 -0.87
CA ALA A 426 32.14 11.11 0.58
C ALA A 426 33.45 11.61 1.23
N ARG A 427 34.56 11.68 0.47
CA ARG A 427 35.85 12.23 0.92
C ARG A 427 36.04 13.72 0.59
N LEU A 428 35.09 14.36 -0.10
CA LEU A 428 35.10 15.81 -0.33
C LEU A 428 34.71 16.58 0.97
N PRO A 429 35.21 17.82 1.18
CA PRO A 429 35.20 18.45 2.49
C PRO A 429 33.78 18.70 3.04
N ARG A 430 33.56 18.18 4.25
CA ARG A 430 32.34 18.29 5.07
C ARG A 430 32.12 19.71 5.60
N SER A 431 31.79 20.69 4.75
CA SER A 431 31.49 22.05 5.23
C SER A 431 30.02 22.29 5.62
N ILE A 432 29.11 21.33 5.42
CA ILE A 432 27.75 21.35 5.98
C ILE A 432 27.41 19.93 6.44
N GLY A 433 28.00 19.50 7.55
CA GLY A 433 27.99 18.11 8.00
C GLY A 433 27.08 17.87 9.21
N LEU A 434 25.86 17.41 8.98
CA LEU A 434 25.11 16.51 9.87
C LEU A 434 24.35 15.53 8.97
N TYR A 435 24.45 14.23 9.26
CA TYR A 435 23.93 13.06 8.54
C TYR A 435 24.83 12.40 7.49
N ALA A 436 25.90 11.74 7.97
CA ALA A 436 26.57 10.64 7.26
C ALA A 436 26.82 9.43 8.17
N ARG A 437 25.93 9.17 9.14
CA ARG A 437 26.01 7.99 10.03
C ARG A 437 24.60 7.53 10.45
N GLY A 438 23.83 6.98 9.49
CA GLY A 438 22.41 6.71 9.69
C GLY A 438 22.00 5.28 10.04
N ARG A 439 22.75 4.23 9.67
CA ARG A 439 22.22 2.84 9.74
C ARG A 439 22.87 1.87 10.73
N ARG A 440 24.00 2.20 11.36
CA ARG A 440 24.65 1.30 12.36
C ARG A 440 24.52 1.80 13.81
N PHE A 441 23.34 2.28 14.24
CA PHE A 441 23.16 2.69 15.64
C PHE A 441 22.65 1.57 16.57
N TRP A 442 22.33 0.38 16.04
CA TRP A 442 21.77 -0.72 16.85
C TRP A 442 22.79 -1.72 17.41
N SER A 443 24.11 -1.50 17.26
CA SER A 443 25.12 -2.51 17.66
C SER A 443 26.32 -1.96 18.44
N ALA A 444 26.13 -1.00 19.34
CA ALA A 444 27.19 -0.58 20.26
C ALA A 444 26.65 -0.35 21.68
N THR A 445 26.39 -1.44 22.40
CA THR A 445 26.40 -1.45 23.86
C THR A 445 27.84 -1.59 24.32
N HIS A 446 28.53 -0.49 24.62
CA HIS A 446 29.68 -0.45 25.54
C HIS A 446 29.52 0.79 26.45
N PRO A 447 29.49 0.64 27.79
CA PRO A 447 29.49 1.75 28.73
C PRO A 447 30.95 2.12 29.08
N GLU A 448 31.34 3.38 28.95
CA GLU A 448 32.53 4.03 29.56
C GLU A 448 32.73 5.38 28.83
N SER A 449 33.13 6.52 29.39
CA SER A 449 33.33 6.99 30.76
C SER A 449 33.58 8.52 30.68
N SER A 450 33.23 9.27 31.74
CA SER A 450 33.78 10.58 32.12
C SER A 450 33.67 11.81 31.19
N TRP A 451 32.68 12.67 31.46
CA TRP A 451 32.74 14.11 31.15
C TRP A 451 33.39 14.85 32.34
N ARG A 452 34.62 15.34 32.20
CA ARG A 452 35.17 16.40 33.06
C ARG A 452 35.06 17.73 32.32
N CYS A 453 34.30 18.66 32.89
CA CYS A 453 34.30 20.07 32.48
C CYS A 453 35.58 20.75 32.97
N SER A 454 36.29 21.44 32.08
CA SER A 454 37.29 22.46 32.42
C SER A 454 36.64 23.84 32.30
N PRO A 455 36.88 24.79 33.24
CA PRO A 455 36.37 26.15 33.12
C PRO A 455 37.20 26.99 32.13
N PRO A 456 36.63 28.06 31.54
CA PRO A 456 37.38 28.91 30.62
C PRO A 456 38.34 29.82 31.38
N ALA A 457 39.54 30.00 30.82
CA ALA A 457 40.53 30.97 31.25
C ALA A 457 40.38 32.28 30.46
N CYS A 458 40.77 33.36 31.15
CA CYS A 458 40.82 34.78 30.79
C CYS A 458 39.52 35.58 30.91
#